data_AF-A0A7T0RKB8-F1
#
_entry.id   AF-A0A7T0RKB8-F1
#
_cell.length_a   1.000
_cell.length_b   1.000
_cell.length_c   1.000
_cell.angle_alpha   90.00
_cell.angle_beta   90.00
_cell.angle_gamma   90.00
#
_symmetry.space_group_name_H-M   'P 1'
#
loop_
_entity.id
_entity.type
_entity.pdbx_description
1 polymer ?
#
loop_
_entity_poly.entity_id
_entity_poly.type
_entity_poly.pdbx_seq_one_letter_code
_entity_poly.pdbx_strand_id
1 'polypeptide(L)'
;MTDSQFEMGKFALIILVLLLGIVVGWISNERLSSKGTTSSIPEKPSTVPESAIWAGGSDGGMWVSCNKSNLDKLECQIFADVTGVLVEESTFAIQDKDFKPVFYSNGLLEFKARYKSLDFDKN
;
A
#
# COMPACT_ATOMS: atom_id res chain seq x y z
N MET A 1 -61.52 -18.91 2.98
CA MET A 1 -60.76 -17.75 2.47
C MET A 1 -59.66 -17.42 3.47
N THR A 2 -58.63 -18.27 3.51
CA THR A 2 -57.62 -18.28 4.59
C THR A 2 -56.23 -18.67 4.10
N ASP A 3 -56.12 -19.48 3.04
CA ASP A 3 -54.85 -20.05 2.57
C ASP A 3 -53.86 -18.99 2.04
N SER A 4 -54.35 -17.87 1.49
CA SER A 4 -53.52 -16.76 1.00
C SER A 4 -52.71 -16.07 2.11
N GLN A 5 -53.21 -16.07 3.36
CA GLN A 5 -52.50 -15.47 4.51
C GLN A 5 -51.26 -16.29 4.91
N PHE A 6 -51.28 -17.61 4.70
CA PHE A 6 -50.20 -18.50 5.15
C PHE A 6 -48.96 -18.45 4.23
N GLU A 7 -49.16 -18.30 2.92
CA GLU A 7 -48.04 -18.21 1.98
C GLU A 7 -47.26 -16.90 2.11
N MET A 8 -47.92 -15.77 2.37
CA MET A 8 -47.23 -14.47 2.53
C MET A 8 -46.23 -14.46 3.71
N GLY A 9 -46.51 -15.22 4.78
CA GLY A 9 -45.58 -15.36 5.92
C GLY A 9 -44.26 -16.06 5.55
N LYS A 10 -44.30 -17.03 4.62
CA LYS A 10 -43.11 -17.77 4.16
C LYS A 10 -42.19 -16.88 3.33
N PHE A 11 -42.76 -16.09 2.41
CA PHE A 11 -41.97 -15.15 1.60
C PHE A 11 -41.31 -14.07 2.46
N ALA A 12 -42.03 -13.54 3.46
CA ALA A 12 -41.46 -12.58 4.42
C ALA A 12 -40.26 -13.16 5.19
N LEU A 13 -40.33 -14.43 5.62
CA LEU A 13 -39.22 -15.12 6.29
C LEU A 13 -38.00 -15.28 5.36
N ILE A 14 -38.21 -15.70 4.11
CA ILE A 14 -37.12 -15.88 3.13
C ILE A 14 -36.42 -14.55 2.86
N ILE A 15 -37.18 -13.47 2.65
CA ILE A 15 -36.63 -12.11 2.43
C ILE A 15 -35.82 -11.66 3.65
N LEU A 16 -36.32 -11.88 4.88
CA LEU A 16 -35.61 -11.55 6.11
C LEU A 16 -34.25 -12.26 6.21
N VAL A 17 -34.20 -13.56 5.90
CA VAL A 17 -32.96 -14.36 5.93
C VAL A 17 -31.95 -13.86 4.89
N LEU A 18 -32.41 -13.52 3.67
CA LEU A 18 -31.54 -12.98 2.63
C LEU A 18 -30.94 -11.61 3.03
N LEU A 19 -31.75 -10.71 3.61
CA LEU A 19 -31.27 -9.41 4.11
C LEU A 19 -30.25 -9.57 5.23
N LEU A 20 -30.47 -10.49 6.18
CA LEU A 20 -29.49 -10.78 7.24
C LEU A 20 -28.17 -11.33 6.67
N GLY A 21 -28.23 -12.24 5.69
CA GLY A 21 -27.04 -12.77 5.02
C GLY A 21 -26.24 -11.69 4.30
N ILE A 22 -26.91 -10.76 3.62
CA ILE A 22 -26.28 -9.59 3.00
C ILE A 22 -25.57 -8.74 4.07
N VAL A 23 -26.27 -8.34 5.14
CA VAL A 23 -25.71 -7.50 6.22
C VAL A 23 -24.48 -8.15 6.86
N VAL A 24 -24.50 -9.46 7.12
CA VAL A 24 -23.33 -10.19 7.65
C VAL A 24 -22.16 -10.17 6.65
N GLY A 25 -22.44 -10.28 5.35
CA GLY A 25 -21.45 -10.12 4.29
C GLY A 25 -20.77 -8.75 4.28
N TRP A 26 -21.55 -7.66 4.36
CA TRP A 26 -21.01 -6.29 4.46
C TRP A 26 -20.12 -6.12 5.70
N ILE A 27 -20.58 -6.55 6.88
CA ILE A 27 -19.81 -6.46 8.14
C ILE A 27 -18.51 -7.28 8.08
N SER A 28 -18.51 -8.42 7.37
CA SER A 28 -17.34 -9.29 7.26
C SER A 28 -16.26 -8.72 6.33
N ASN A 29 -16.66 -7.94 5.32
CA ASN A 29 -15.75 -7.40 4.31
C ASN A 29 -14.75 -6.36 4.88
N GLU A 30 -15.09 -5.67 5.97
CA GLU A 30 -14.24 -4.64 6.56
C GLU A 30 -13.06 -5.18 7.40
N ARG A 31 -13.04 -6.48 7.72
CA ARG A 31 -12.00 -7.08 8.59
C ARG A 31 -10.76 -7.60 7.87
N LEU A 32 -10.66 -7.45 6.55
CA LEU A 32 -9.42 -7.69 5.80
C LEU A 32 -8.46 -6.49 5.79
N SER A 33 -8.64 -5.54 6.71
CA SER A 33 -7.56 -4.60 7.09
C SER A 33 -6.45 -5.38 7.77
N SER A 34 -5.54 -5.92 6.96
CA SER A 34 -4.36 -6.66 7.40
C SER A 34 -3.62 -5.85 8.45
N LYS A 35 -3.64 -6.36 9.68
CA LYS A 35 -2.88 -5.82 10.81
C LYS A 35 -1.41 -6.07 10.50
N GLY A 36 -0.80 -5.12 9.78
CA GLY A 36 0.53 -5.26 9.20
C GLY A 36 1.52 -5.79 10.23
N THR A 37 1.90 -7.05 10.05
CA THR A 37 2.97 -7.67 10.84
C THR A 37 4.19 -6.77 10.68
N THR A 38 4.76 -6.33 11.80
CA THR A 38 6.02 -5.58 11.81
C THR A 38 7.13 -6.55 11.40
N SER A 39 7.24 -6.82 10.10
CA SER A 39 8.39 -7.51 9.52
C SER A 39 9.63 -6.75 9.94
N SER A 40 10.57 -7.44 10.59
CA SER A 40 11.80 -6.83 11.05
C SER A 40 12.55 -6.30 9.83
N ILE A 41 12.73 -4.98 9.76
CA ILE A 41 13.59 -4.34 8.76
C ILE A 41 14.96 -5.04 8.82
N PRO A 42 15.48 -5.56 7.69
CA PRO A 42 16.77 -6.26 7.70
C PRO A 42 17.91 -5.31 8.08
N GLU A 43 19.03 -5.87 8.50
CA GLU A 43 20.25 -5.11 8.71
C GLU A 43 20.68 -4.45 7.39
N LYS A 44 20.95 -3.14 7.41
CA LYS A 44 21.32 -2.39 6.20
C LYS A 44 22.77 -2.73 5.80
N PRO A 45 23.03 -3.25 4.58
CA PRO A 45 24.39 -3.49 4.11
C PRO A 45 25.18 -2.18 4.02
N SER A 46 26.48 -2.21 4.33
CA SER A 46 27.33 -1.02 4.36
C SER A 46 27.56 -0.33 2.99
N THR A 47 27.21 -1.00 1.89
CA THR A 47 27.21 -0.43 0.53
C THR A 47 25.96 0.38 0.22
N VAL A 48 24.89 0.23 1.01
CA VAL A 48 23.63 0.96 0.84
C VAL A 48 23.73 2.33 1.51
N PRO A 49 23.35 3.43 0.83
CA PRO A 49 23.35 4.76 1.44
C PRO A 49 22.57 4.85 2.76
N GLU A 50 23.07 5.65 3.70
CA GLU A 50 22.40 5.87 4.99
C GLU A 50 20.98 6.46 4.79
N SER A 51 20.80 7.29 3.75
CA SER A 51 19.52 7.86 3.31
C SER A 51 18.52 6.84 2.73
N ALA A 52 18.96 5.63 2.38
CA ALA A 52 18.08 4.64 1.77
C ALA A 52 17.07 4.06 2.78
N ILE A 53 15.85 3.80 2.33
CA ILE A 53 14.74 3.32 3.16
C ILE A 53 14.34 1.91 2.70
N TRP A 54 13.99 1.05 3.65
CA TRP A 54 13.47 -0.29 3.35
C TRP A 54 12.07 -0.22 2.75
N ALA A 55 11.93 -0.76 1.54
CA ALA A 55 10.64 -0.97 0.86
C ALA A 55 10.41 -2.48 0.71
N GLY A 56 9.73 -3.08 1.69
CA GLY A 56 9.53 -4.53 1.75
C GLY A 56 8.53 -4.98 2.81
N GLY A 57 8.25 -6.28 2.84
CA GLY A 57 7.30 -6.94 3.74
C GLY A 57 7.90 -8.18 4.42
N SER A 58 7.07 -9.18 4.71
CA SER A 58 7.52 -10.51 5.16
C SER A 58 8.23 -11.30 4.07
N ASP A 59 7.91 -11.00 2.81
CA ASP A 59 8.26 -11.83 1.65
C ASP A 59 9.49 -11.28 0.90
N GLY A 60 10.26 -10.40 1.56
CA GLY A 60 11.41 -9.69 1.00
C GLY A 60 11.13 -8.21 0.71
N GLY A 61 12.07 -7.56 0.03
CA GLY A 61 12.02 -6.15 -0.33
C GLY A 61 13.33 -5.64 -0.92
N MET A 62 13.46 -4.33 -1.03
CA MET A 62 14.70 -3.67 -1.48
C MET A 62 14.93 -2.37 -0.70
N TRP A 63 16.17 -1.89 -0.69
CA TRP A 63 16.52 -0.57 -0.18
C TRP A 63 16.36 0.46 -1.29
N VAL A 64 15.71 1.59 -1.01
CA VAL A 64 15.45 2.64 -1.99
C VAL A 64 16.01 3.97 -1.49
N SER A 65 16.93 4.56 -2.25
CA SER A 65 17.45 5.92 -2.01
C SER A 65 16.97 6.82 -3.13
N CYS A 66 16.18 7.84 -2.84
CA CYS A 66 15.73 8.83 -3.82
C CYS A 66 16.18 10.23 -3.42
N ASN A 67 16.93 10.89 -4.30
CA ASN A 67 17.44 12.25 -4.12
C ASN A 67 16.81 13.20 -5.14
N LYS A 68 16.46 14.41 -4.70
CA LYS A 68 16.00 15.47 -5.60
C LYS A 68 17.23 16.15 -6.23
N SER A 69 17.48 15.84 -7.49
CA SER A 69 18.64 16.35 -8.25
C SER A 69 18.45 17.78 -8.70
N ASN A 70 17.23 18.15 -9.11
CA ASN A 70 16.85 19.50 -9.54
C ASN A 70 15.37 19.76 -9.19
N LEU A 71 14.88 20.98 -9.40
CA LEU A 71 13.47 21.35 -9.11
C LEU A 71 12.45 20.35 -9.68
N ASP A 72 12.73 19.82 -10.88
CA ASP A 72 11.81 18.99 -11.66
C ASP A 72 12.34 17.55 -11.88
N LYS A 73 13.35 17.09 -11.11
CA LYS A 73 13.94 15.75 -11.26
C LYS A 73 14.15 15.02 -9.93
N LEU A 74 13.72 13.76 -9.89
CA LEU A 74 13.97 12.81 -8.82
C LEU A 74 14.84 11.66 -9.35
N GLU A 75 16.01 11.46 -8.76
CA GLU A 75 16.91 10.34 -9.07
C GLU A 75 16.75 9.28 -7.98
N CYS A 76 16.39 8.06 -8.35
CA CYS A 76 16.16 6.95 -7.44
C CYS A 76 17.08 5.77 -7.76
N GLN A 77 17.71 5.24 -6.73
CA GLN A 77 18.55 4.05 -6.76
C GLN A 77 17.92 2.96 -5.88
N ILE A 78 17.87 1.74 -6.41
CA ILE A 78 17.30 0.56 -5.75
C ILE A 78 18.44 -0.45 -5.52
N PHE A 79 18.58 -0.93 -4.29
CA PHE A 79 19.62 -1.87 -3.88
C PHE A 79 19.02 -3.17 -3.34
N ALA A 80 19.68 -4.28 -3.64
CA ALA A 80 19.31 -5.60 -3.11
C ALA A 80 19.39 -5.62 -1.57
N ASP A 81 18.47 -6.36 -0.96
CA ASP A 81 18.25 -6.44 0.49
C ASP A 81 19.47 -6.96 1.27
N VAL A 82 20.02 -8.10 0.84
CA VAL A 82 21.11 -8.81 1.54
C VAL A 82 22.49 -8.29 1.11
N THR A 83 22.69 -8.03 -0.18
CA THR A 83 24.02 -7.71 -0.72
C THR A 83 24.28 -6.20 -0.83
N GLY A 84 23.24 -5.37 -0.81
CA GLY A 84 23.37 -3.93 -1.03
C GLY A 84 23.93 -3.56 -2.40
N VAL A 85 23.85 -4.47 -3.39
CA VAL A 85 24.24 -4.21 -4.77
C VAL A 85 23.16 -3.37 -5.45
N LEU A 86 23.56 -2.34 -6.20
CA LEU A 86 22.66 -1.54 -7.02
C LEU A 86 22.00 -2.44 -8.08
N VAL A 87 20.67 -2.52 -8.03
CA VAL A 87 19.82 -3.30 -8.95
C VAL A 87 19.31 -2.41 -10.08
N GLU A 88 18.88 -1.19 -9.74
CA GLU A 88 18.31 -0.23 -10.70
C GLU A 88 18.67 1.21 -10.31
N GLU A 89 18.89 2.05 -11.32
CA GLU A 89 19.00 3.50 -11.18
C GLU A 89 18.11 4.16 -12.24
N SER A 90 17.16 4.98 -11.80
CA SER A 90 16.11 5.57 -12.63
C SER A 90 15.90 7.05 -12.29
N THR A 91 15.71 7.89 -13.31
CA THR A 91 15.44 9.33 -13.17
C THR A 91 14.02 9.66 -13.61
N PHE A 92 13.24 10.28 -12.72
CA PHE A 92 11.85 10.66 -12.96
C PHE A 92 11.70 12.17 -13.08
N ALA A 93 10.94 12.61 -14.07
CA ALA A 93 10.53 14.02 -14.20
C ALA A 93 9.35 14.31 -13.26
N ILE A 94 9.50 15.32 -12.40
CA ILE A 94 8.46 15.80 -11.50
C ILE A 94 7.59 16.79 -12.29
N GLN A 95 6.43 16.34 -12.78
CA GLN A 95 5.53 17.20 -13.58
C GLN A 95 4.62 18.11 -12.73
N ASP A 96 4.58 17.93 -11.41
CA ASP A 96 3.65 18.65 -10.54
C ASP A 96 4.34 19.08 -9.23
N LYS A 97 4.13 20.33 -8.79
CA LYS A 97 4.79 20.86 -7.59
C LYS A 97 4.31 20.21 -6.30
N ASP A 98 3.13 19.61 -6.34
CA ASP A 98 2.53 18.82 -5.25
C ASP A 98 2.83 17.31 -5.33
N PHE A 99 3.77 16.88 -6.19
CA PHE A 99 4.12 15.48 -6.36
C PHE A 99 4.63 14.84 -5.06
N LYS A 100 3.91 13.82 -4.58
CA LYS A 100 4.25 13.04 -3.39
C LYS A 100 4.70 11.65 -3.83
N PRO A 101 6.00 11.32 -3.78
CA PRO A 101 6.52 10.01 -4.18
C PRO A 101 6.00 8.89 -3.27
N VAL A 102 5.94 7.67 -3.81
CA VAL A 102 5.15 6.57 -3.23
C VAL A 102 5.69 5.24 -3.67
N PHE A 103 5.87 4.39 -2.68
CA PHE A 103 6.51 3.12 -2.86
C PHE A 103 5.48 2.07 -2.45
N TYR A 104 4.83 1.47 -3.45
CA TYR A 104 4.08 0.24 -3.25
C TYR A 104 5.07 -0.92 -3.28
N SER A 105 5.01 -1.80 -2.28
CA SER A 105 5.89 -2.97 -2.13
C SER A 105 5.70 -4.04 -3.21
N ASN A 106 4.79 -3.82 -4.16
CA ASN A 106 4.24 -4.84 -5.06
C ASN A 106 4.44 -4.45 -6.54
N GLY A 107 5.68 -4.15 -6.93
CA GLY A 107 6.13 -4.12 -8.33
C GLY A 107 5.73 -2.91 -9.18
N LEU A 108 6.65 -1.94 -9.29
CA LEU A 108 6.94 -1.06 -10.44
C LEU A 108 5.80 -0.41 -11.27
N LEU A 109 4.56 -0.37 -10.77
CA LEU A 109 3.44 0.36 -11.38
C LEU A 109 2.66 1.13 -10.30
N GLU A 110 2.31 2.38 -10.61
CA GLU A 110 1.60 3.37 -9.77
C GLU A 110 2.35 3.98 -8.57
N PHE A 111 2.98 5.14 -8.82
CA PHE A 111 3.71 5.95 -7.83
C PHE A 111 2.79 7.04 -7.19
N LYS A 112 1.64 6.71 -6.54
CA LYS A 112 0.62 7.69 -6.01
C LYS A 112 -0.15 7.21 -4.74
N ALA A 113 -0.17 7.77 -3.51
CA ALA A 113 0.42 8.97 -2.84
C ALA A 113 0.83 8.75 -1.32
N ARG A 114 2.12 8.69 -0.91
CA ARG A 114 2.59 8.68 0.52
C ARG A 114 4.02 9.23 0.79
N TYR A 115 4.21 10.53 0.60
CA TYR A 115 5.14 11.35 1.41
C TYR A 115 4.40 12.57 1.92
N LYS A 116 4.14 12.63 3.23
CA LYS A 116 3.43 13.75 3.89
C LYS A 116 3.93 13.98 5.32
N SER A 117 5.24 14.25 5.46
CA SER A 117 5.86 14.96 6.61
C SER A 117 7.41 15.00 6.57
N LEU A 118 8.06 15.01 5.41
CA LEU A 118 9.44 15.53 5.36
C LEU A 118 9.36 17.03 5.13
N ASP A 119 9.56 17.76 6.22
CA ASP A 119 9.52 19.21 6.30
C ASP A 119 10.87 19.75 5.80
N PHE A 120 10.95 20.02 4.50
CA PHE A 120 12.20 20.44 3.82
C PHE A 120 12.47 21.96 3.90
N ASP A 121 11.65 22.73 4.63
CA ASP A 121 11.76 24.21 4.75
C ASP A 121 12.88 24.68 5.72
N LYS A 122 14.00 23.95 5.80
CA LYS A 122 15.21 24.37 6.56
C LYS A 122 16.53 24.01 5.87
N ASN A 123 16.87 24.76 4.82
CA ASN A 123 18.15 25.48 4.68
C ASN A 123 18.13 26.39 3.45
#